data_AF-A0A375CAM5-F1
#
_entry.id   AF-A0A375CAM5-F1
#
_cell.length_a   1.000
_cell.length_b   1.000
_cell.length_c   1.000
_cell.angle_alpha   90.00
_cell.angle_beta   90.00
_cell.angle_gamma   90.00
#
_symmetry.space_group_name_H-M   'P 1'
#
loop_
_entity.id
_entity.type
_entity.pdbx_description
1 polymer ?
#
loop_
_entity_poly.entity_id
_entity_poly.type
_entity_poly.pdbx_seq_one_letter_code
_entity_poly.pdbx_strand_id
1 'polypeptide(L)'
;MACSFWWGPGGAPDQPPRQPEWLIREYAASPRLPLRFYLESGRFEEGRGAVNILTTTRHMRDVLVAKGYPVVHAEHASGHDYLQWRGTLACGPIALLGRPERIDAEVASACPALRPDASLAGVTPRD
;
A
#
# COMPACT_ATOMS: atom_id res chain seq x y z
N MET A 1 2.95 -5.59 1.32
CA MET A 1 2.51 -6.57 0.32
C MET A 1 1.33 -7.30 0.91
N ALA A 2 0.15 -7.17 0.30
CA ALA A 2 -1.10 -7.81 0.72
C ALA A 2 -1.38 -7.75 2.24
N CYS A 3 -1.20 -6.57 2.85
CA CYS A 3 -1.28 -6.44 4.30
C CYS A 3 -2.74 -6.56 4.78
N SER A 4 -2.94 -7.23 5.92
CA SER A 4 -4.24 -7.40 6.58
C SER A 4 -4.72 -6.14 7.30
N PHE A 5 -4.78 -5.01 6.60
CA PHE A 5 -5.20 -3.73 7.17
C PHE A 5 -6.67 -3.71 7.59
N TRP A 6 -7.49 -4.68 7.17
CA TRP A 6 -8.85 -4.90 7.65
C TRP A 6 -8.92 -5.36 9.11
N TRP A 7 -7.83 -5.92 9.65
CA TRP A 7 -7.79 -6.52 10.98
C TRP A 7 -8.07 -5.51 12.10
N GLY A 8 -8.59 -6.01 13.22
CA GLY A 8 -8.76 -5.26 14.45
C GLY A 8 -8.85 -6.14 15.70
N PRO A 9 -8.61 -5.58 16.90
CA PRO A 9 -8.71 -6.31 18.16
C PRO A 9 -10.07 -7.00 18.37
N GLY A 10 -10.02 -8.27 18.78
CA GLY A 10 -11.21 -9.09 19.01
C GLY A 10 -11.88 -9.60 17.74
N GLY A 11 -11.22 -9.53 16.57
CA GLY A 11 -11.66 -10.23 15.37
C GLY A 11 -11.14 -11.67 15.32
N ALA A 12 -11.98 -12.59 14.85
CA ALA A 12 -11.68 -14.00 14.59
C ALA A 12 -12.39 -14.45 13.30
N PRO A 13 -12.09 -15.65 12.74
CA PRO A 13 -12.71 -16.12 11.49
C PRO A 13 -14.24 -16.10 11.49
N ASP A 14 -14.86 -16.30 12.66
CA ASP A 14 -16.30 -16.34 12.90
C ASP A 14 -16.83 -15.14 13.69
N GLN A 15 -15.97 -14.16 14.00
CA GLN A 15 -16.32 -13.00 14.82
C GLN A 15 -15.80 -11.70 14.17
N PRO A 16 -16.68 -10.76 13.81
CA PRO A 16 -16.22 -9.48 13.26
C PRO A 16 -15.40 -8.71 14.31
N PRO A 17 -14.32 -8.01 13.90
CA PRO A 17 -13.52 -7.21 14.83
C PRO A 17 -14.36 -6.06 15.40
N ARG A 18 -14.13 -5.72 16.67
CA ARG A 18 -14.81 -4.57 17.30
C ARG A 18 -14.38 -3.23 16.71
N GLN A 19 -13.14 -3.16 16.24
CA GLN A 19 -12.54 -1.97 15.65
C GLN A 19 -11.80 -2.40 14.37
N PRO A 20 -12.52 -2.65 13.25
CA PRO A 20 -11.86 -2.94 11.99
C PRO A 20 -10.94 -1.78 11.61
N GLU A 21 -9.90 -2.12 10.85
CA GLU A 21 -8.90 -1.16 10.39
C GLU A 21 -8.18 -0.43 11.52
N TRP A 22 -7.95 -1.15 12.61
CA TRP A 22 -7.39 -0.60 13.84
C TRP A 22 -6.06 0.14 13.58
N LEU A 23 -5.14 -0.47 12.82
CA LEU A 23 -3.84 0.14 12.53
C LEU A 23 -3.97 1.46 11.75
N ILE A 24 -4.94 1.56 10.84
CA ILE A 24 -5.19 2.79 10.09
C ILE A 24 -5.62 3.91 11.05
N ARG A 25 -6.48 3.59 12.03
CA ARG A 25 -6.93 4.53 13.06
C ARG A 25 -5.78 4.99 13.96
N GLU A 26 -4.90 4.08 14.36
CA GLU A 26 -3.71 4.43 15.16
C GLU A 26 -2.78 5.38 14.40
N TYR A 27 -2.56 5.11 13.10
CA TYR A 27 -1.82 6.05 12.26
C TYR A 27 -2.54 7.38 12.11
N ALA A 28 -3.88 7.41 11.97
CA ALA A 28 -4.65 8.65 11.90
C ALA A 28 -4.51 9.51 13.17
N ALA A 29 -4.55 8.89 14.36
CA ALA A 29 -4.56 9.58 15.65
C ALA A 29 -3.15 9.97 16.18
N SER A 30 -2.11 9.24 15.80
CA SER A 30 -0.75 9.44 16.35
C SER A 30 -0.02 10.67 15.77
N PRO A 31 0.97 11.25 16.48
CA PRO A 31 1.88 12.23 15.89
C PRO A 31 2.65 11.66 14.69
N ARG A 32 2.96 12.51 13.71
CA ARG A 32 3.72 12.09 12.51
C ARG A 32 5.16 11.74 12.89
N LEU A 33 5.65 10.61 12.39
CA LEU A 33 7.05 10.18 12.50
C LEU A 33 7.82 10.45 11.20
N PRO A 34 9.17 10.46 11.20
CA PRO A 34 9.97 10.65 9.98
C PRO A 34 10.07 9.35 9.16
N LEU A 35 8.91 8.81 8.73
CA LEU A 35 8.80 7.53 8.02
C LEU A 35 8.45 7.73 6.54
N ARG A 36 8.71 6.68 5.76
CA ARG A 36 8.31 6.54 4.34
C ARG A 36 7.71 5.14 4.15
N PHE A 37 6.74 5.01 3.26
CA PHE A 37 5.98 3.77 3.10
C PHE A 37 6.01 3.24 1.67
N TYR A 38 6.08 1.92 1.56
CA TYR A 38 5.80 1.19 0.33
C TYR A 38 4.61 0.26 0.61
N LEU A 39 3.52 0.46 -0.10
CA LEU A 39 2.29 -0.30 0.02
C LEU A 39 2.02 -1.03 -1.29
N GLU A 40 1.64 -2.30 -1.20
CA GLU A 40 1.42 -3.14 -2.36
C GLU A 40 0.25 -4.10 -2.12
N SER A 41 -0.63 -4.22 -3.11
CA SER A 41 -1.80 -5.11 -3.11
C SER A 41 -2.13 -5.62 -4.52
N GLY A 42 -2.81 -6.76 -4.58
CA GLY A 42 -3.36 -7.30 -5.81
C GLY A 42 -4.77 -6.78 -6.10
N ARG A 43 -5.06 -6.49 -7.36
CA ARG A 43 -6.38 -6.03 -7.81
C ARG A 43 -7.48 -7.11 -7.69
N PHE A 44 -7.10 -8.38 -7.57
CA PHE A 44 -8.03 -9.49 -7.36
C PHE A 44 -8.11 -9.91 -5.89
N GLU A 45 -7.52 -9.12 -4.97
CA GLU A 45 -7.69 -9.30 -3.52
C GLU A 45 -9.00 -8.68 -2.99
N GLU A 46 -9.99 -8.58 -3.88
CA GLU A 46 -11.38 -8.28 -3.57
C GLU A 46 -12.03 -9.57 -3.04
N GLY A 47 -12.08 -9.70 -1.71
CA GLY A 47 -12.57 -10.89 -0.99
C GLY A 47 -13.98 -10.75 -0.42
N ARG A 48 -14.66 -11.90 -0.23
CA ARG A 48 -16.05 -12.05 0.22
C ARG A 48 -16.28 -11.53 1.65
N GLY A 49 -16.60 -10.26 1.80
CA GLY A 49 -16.95 -9.63 3.08
C GLY A 49 -17.01 -8.11 2.97
N ALA A 50 -17.42 -7.43 4.05
CA ALA A 50 -17.58 -5.97 4.07
C ALA A 50 -16.25 -5.19 3.96
N VAL A 51 -15.10 -5.86 4.11
CA VAL A 51 -13.77 -5.25 4.11
C VAL A 51 -12.77 -6.20 3.42
N ASN A 52 -11.98 -5.73 2.46
CA ASN A 52 -10.99 -6.54 1.73
C ASN A 52 -9.59 -5.90 1.68
N ILE A 53 -8.57 -6.66 1.24
CA ILE A 53 -7.15 -6.23 1.27
C ILE A 53 -6.92 -5.04 0.35
N LEU A 54 -7.51 -5.05 -0.86
CA LEU A 54 -7.34 -3.96 -1.82
C LEU A 54 -7.90 -2.65 -1.27
N THR A 55 -9.14 -2.65 -0.78
CA THR A 55 -9.81 -1.44 -0.27
C THR A 55 -9.10 -0.90 0.96
N THR A 56 -8.66 -1.77 1.87
CA THR A 56 -7.97 -1.34 3.09
C THR A 56 -6.53 -0.89 2.85
N THR A 57 -5.85 -1.46 1.85
CA THR A 57 -4.54 -0.95 1.42
C THR A 57 -4.66 0.44 0.81
N ARG A 58 -5.68 0.67 -0.04
CA ARG A 58 -6.00 2.01 -0.57
C ARG A 58 -6.36 3.01 0.54
N HIS A 59 -7.17 2.60 1.53
CA HIS A 59 -7.51 3.48 2.65
C HIS A 59 -6.29 3.81 3.52
N MET A 60 -5.43 2.83 3.79
CA MET A 60 -4.18 3.08 4.52
C MET A 60 -3.28 4.06 3.76
N ARG A 61 -3.16 3.93 2.43
CA ARG A 61 -2.48 4.92 1.58
C ARG A 61 -3.08 6.31 1.79
N ASP A 62 -4.39 6.45 1.72
CA ASP A 62 -5.06 7.75 1.86
C ASP A 62 -4.79 8.43 3.19
N VAL A 63 -4.90 7.68 4.29
CA VAL A 63 -4.59 8.20 5.63
C VAL A 63 -3.12 8.61 5.72
N LEU A 64 -2.20 7.80 5.21
CA LEU A 64 -0.78 8.15 5.23
C LEU A 64 -0.47 9.40 4.38
N VAL A 65 -1.03 9.51 3.18
CA VAL A 65 -0.87 10.68 2.30
C VAL A 65 -1.47 11.93 2.94
N ALA A 66 -2.67 11.84 3.50
CA ALA A 66 -3.32 12.96 4.21
C ALA A 66 -2.49 13.44 5.41
N LYS A 67 -1.75 12.54 6.06
CA LYS A 67 -0.80 12.88 7.13
C LYS A 67 0.55 13.41 6.63
N GLY A 68 0.74 13.52 5.31
CA GLY A 68 1.96 14.03 4.69
C GLY A 68 3.13 13.05 4.73
N TYR A 69 2.87 11.74 4.73
CA TYR A 69 3.92 10.75 4.54
C TYR A 69 4.25 10.57 3.05
N PRO A 70 5.53 10.37 2.68
CA PRO A 70 5.89 9.84 1.37
C PRO A 70 5.40 8.39 1.26
N VAL A 71 4.58 8.11 0.25
CA VAL A 71 4.01 6.78 0.00
C VAL A 71 4.23 6.39 -1.45
N VAL A 72 4.85 5.23 -1.67
CA VAL A 72 4.80 4.52 -2.95
C VAL A 72 3.70 3.47 -2.84
N HIS A 73 2.75 3.48 -3.78
CA HIS A 73 1.64 2.53 -3.82
C HIS A 73 1.67 1.75 -5.14
N ALA A 74 1.73 0.43 -5.04
CA ALA A 74 1.75 -0.48 -6.18
C ALA A 74 0.52 -1.39 -6.19
N GLU A 75 -0.12 -1.51 -7.33
CA GLU A 75 -1.20 -2.47 -7.55
C GLU A 75 -0.86 -3.40 -8.71
N HIS A 76 -1.11 -4.69 -8.52
CA HIS A 76 -0.78 -5.73 -9.50
C HIS A 76 -2.02 -6.49 -9.97
N ALA A 77 -1.97 -7.05 -11.18
CA ALA A 77 -3.01 -7.95 -11.70
C ALA A 77 -2.95 -9.34 -11.05
N SER A 78 -3.03 -9.39 -9.72
CA SER A 78 -2.87 -10.61 -8.90
C SER A 78 -3.89 -10.65 -7.77
N GLY A 79 -4.02 -11.82 -7.13
CA GLY A 79 -4.71 -11.98 -5.86
C GLY A 79 -3.72 -12.10 -4.69
N HIS A 80 -4.11 -12.88 -3.68
CA HIS A 80 -3.29 -13.21 -2.51
C HIS A 80 -2.28 -14.31 -2.86
N ASP A 81 -1.31 -13.96 -3.70
CA ASP A 81 -0.46 -14.90 -4.43
C ASP A 81 1.03 -14.73 -4.12
N TYR A 82 1.64 -15.78 -3.54
CA TYR A 82 3.06 -15.85 -3.23
C TYR A 82 3.96 -15.71 -4.46
N LEU A 83 3.55 -16.17 -5.64
CA LEU A 83 4.34 -16.04 -6.86
C LEU A 83 4.50 -14.57 -7.24
N GLN A 84 3.41 -13.81 -7.16
CA GLN A 84 3.44 -12.37 -7.41
C GLN A 84 4.32 -11.66 -6.38
N TRP A 85 4.13 -11.92 -5.08
CA TRP A 85 4.91 -11.24 -4.04
C TRP A 85 6.40 -11.52 -4.18
N ARG A 86 6.79 -12.73 -4.57
CA ARG A 86 8.20 -13.04 -4.86
C ARG A 86 8.76 -12.19 -5.99
N GLY A 87 7.96 -11.95 -7.04
CA GLY A 87 8.36 -11.10 -8.17
C GLY A 87 8.49 -9.63 -7.82
N THR A 88 7.66 -9.12 -6.91
CA THR A 88 7.57 -7.69 -6.59
C THR A 88 8.25 -7.29 -5.28
N LEU A 89 8.69 -8.27 -4.47
CA LEU A 89 9.36 -8.01 -3.19
C LEU A 89 10.56 -7.07 -3.33
N ALA A 90 11.37 -7.24 -4.38
CA ALA A 90 12.55 -6.41 -4.61
C ALA A 90 12.22 -4.92 -4.79
N CYS A 91 11.02 -4.60 -5.30
CA CYS A 91 10.59 -3.21 -5.51
C CYS A 91 10.47 -2.42 -4.20
N GLY A 92 10.10 -3.07 -3.10
CA GLY A 92 9.98 -2.42 -1.78
C GLY A 92 11.31 -1.86 -1.25
N PRO A 93 12.35 -2.69 -1.08
CA PRO A 93 13.68 -2.24 -0.69
C PRO A 93 14.28 -1.22 -1.67
N ILE A 94 14.07 -1.38 -2.98
CA ILE A 94 14.51 -0.38 -3.97
C ILE A 94 13.81 0.97 -3.72
N ALA A 95 12.50 0.98 -3.49
CA ALA A 95 11.75 2.20 -3.19
C ALA A 95 12.20 2.89 -1.90
N LEU A 96 12.49 2.10 -0.85
CA LEU A 96 12.72 2.62 0.49
C LEU A 96 14.18 2.98 0.76
N LEU A 97 15.11 2.18 0.22
CA LEU A 97 16.55 2.22 0.51
C LEU A 97 17.41 2.50 -0.73
N GLY A 98 16.82 2.39 -1.93
CA GLY A 98 17.52 2.68 -3.19
C GLY A 98 17.88 4.16 -3.32
N ARG A 99 18.85 4.42 -4.20
CA ARG A 99 19.18 5.80 -4.61
C ARG A 99 18.35 6.15 -5.85
N PRO A 100 17.63 7.29 -5.87
CA PRO A 100 16.80 7.69 -7.00
C PRO A 100 17.54 7.71 -8.33
N GLU A 101 18.82 8.12 -8.33
CA GLU A 101 19.66 8.20 -9.53
C GLU A 101 19.95 6.82 -10.17
N ARG A 102 19.65 5.72 -9.47
CA ARG A 102 19.85 4.35 -9.94
C ARG A 102 18.56 3.65 -10.39
N ILE A 103 17.45 4.38 -10.49
CA ILE A 103 16.22 3.86 -11.08
C ILE A 103 16.34 4.01 -12.61
N ASP A 104 16.96 3.01 -13.24
CA ASP A 104 17.10 2.94 -14.69
C ASP A 104 15.87 2.30 -15.36
N ALA A 105 15.94 2.12 -16.68
CA ALA A 105 14.84 1.55 -17.47
C ALA A 105 14.49 0.10 -17.08
N GLU A 106 15.48 -0.68 -16.62
CA GLU A 106 15.26 -2.06 -16.20
C GLU A 106 14.47 -2.09 -14.88
N VAL A 107 14.91 -1.32 -13.89
CA VAL A 107 14.20 -1.19 -12.61
C VAL A 107 12.80 -0.59 -12.82
N ALA A 108 12.66 0.43 -13.67
CA ALA A 108 11.38 1.04 -14.00
C ALA A 108 10.42 0.08 -14.75
N SER A 109 10.97 -0.91 -15.46
CA SER A 109 10.19 -1.98 -16.10
C SER A 109 9.73 -3.01 -15.06
N ALA A 110 10.63 -3.45 -14.17
CA ALA A 110 10.34 -4.43 -13.13
C ALA A 110 9.42 -3.88 -12.02
N CYS A 111 9.54 -2.59 -11.71
CA CYS A 111 8.85 -1.90 -10.63
C CYS A 111 8.12 -0.65 -11.14
N PRO A 112 6.97 -0.78 -11.84
CA PRO A 112 6.29 0.34 -12.49
C PRO A 112 5.88 1.47 -11.53
N ALA A 113 5.62 1.16 -10.26
CA ALA A 113 5.28 2.15 -9.23
C ALA A 113 6.45 3.11 -8.89
N LEU A 114 7.66 2.82 -9.34
CA LEU A 114 8.85 3.66 -9.15
C LEU A 114 9.15 4.57 -10.35
N ARG A 115 8.31 4.53 -11.39
CA ARG A 115 8.51 5.41 -12.55
C ARG A 115 8.33 6.88 -12.14
N PRO A 116 9.15 7.81 -12.66
CA PRO A 116 9.10 9.22 -12.28
C PRO A 116 7.74 9.89 -12.51
N ASP A 117 6.96 9.42 -13.50
CA ASP A 117 5.64 9.92 -13.87
C ASP A 117 4.50 9.29 -13.06
N ALA A 118 4.73 8.19 -12.35
CA ALA A 118 3.70 7.48 -11.56
C ALA A 118 3.18 8.31 -10.37
N SER A 119 3.90 9.35 -9.94
CA SER A 119 3.53 10.23 -8.82
C SER A 119 2.47 11.28 -9.19
N LEU A 120 2.27 11.59 -10.48
CA LEU A 120 1.43 12.71 -10.92
C LEU A 120 -0.06 12.36 -11.12
N ALA A 121 -0.46 11.10 -10.96
CA ALA A 121 -1.85 10.69 -11.18
C ALA A 121 -2.83 11.08 -10.04
N GLY A 122 -2.37 11.79 -9.00
CA GLY A 122 -3.16 12.07 -7.78
C GLY A 122 -3.60 13.52 -7.54
N VAL A 123 -3.13 14.50 -8.33
CA VAL A 123 -3.48 15.92 -8.11
C VAL A 123 -3.79 16.57 -9.45
N THR A 124 -5.06 16.55 -9.83
CA THR A 124 -5.59 17.54 -10.77
C THR A 124 -5.91 18.81 -9.97
N PRO A 125 -5.31 19.98 -10.28
CA PRO A 125 -5.82 21.25 -9.80
C PRO A 125 -7.24 21.41 -10.36
N ARG A 126 -8.23 21.64 -9.49
CA ARG A 126 -9.52 22.17 -9.93
C ARG A 126 -9.31 23.67 -10.20
N ASP A 127 -9.56 24.06 -11.44
CA ASP A 127 -9.78 25.47 -11.82
C ASP A 127 -11.02 26.05 -11.12
#